data_AF-A0A2S1YFM8-F1
#
_entry.id   AF-A0A2S1YFM8-F1
#
_cell.length_a   1.000
_cell.length_b   1.000
_cell.length_c   1.000
_cell.angle_alpha   90.00
_cell.angle_beta   90.00
_cell.angle_gamma   90.00
#
_symmetry.space_group_name_H-M   'P 1'
#
loop_
_entity.id
_entity.type
_entity.pdbx_description
1 polymer ?
#
loop_
_entity_poly.entity_id
_entity_poly.type
_entity_poly.pdbx_seq_one_letter_code
_entity_poly.pdbx_strand_id
1 'polypeptide(L)'
;MIFQIIFGRKAIGESIKLTFFKVCLITFFSQFIFFIIAFNILSNKLRAESNGQIRCGMPFVGLIGLEILIAIIILVIVLVQYLIKRSYNRNSK
;
A
#
# COMPACT_ATOMS: atom_id res chain seq x y z
N MET A 1 0.17 4.27 1.42
CA MET A 1 0.01 5.31 0.37
C MET A 1 0.87 6.56 0.57
N ILE A 2 0.74 7.31 1.67
CA ILE A 2 1.43 8.62 1.85
C ILE A 2 2.96 8.51 1.69
N PHE A 3 3.56 7.44 2.23
CA PHE A 3 5.00 7.16 2.09
C PHE A 3 5.44 7.10 0.61
N GLN A 4 4.68 6.40 -0.25
CA GLN A 4 4.98 6.25 -1.67
C GLN A 4 4.92 7.60 -2.42
N ILE A 5 4.01 8.50 -2.04
CA ILE A 5 3.86 9.82 -2.68
C ILE A 5 5.03 10.72 -2.29
N ILE A 6 5.36 10.80 -1.00
CA ILE A 6 6.40 11.71 -0.49
C ILE A 6 7.79 11.21 -0.89
N PHE A 7 8.13 9.97 -0.52
CA PHE A 7 9.47 9.44 -0.73
C PHE A 7 9.71 9.00 -2.17
N GLY A 8 8.66 8.60 -2.89
CA GLY A 8 8.79 8.27 -4.30
C GLY A 8 9.11 9.50 -5.15
N ARG A 9 8.46 10.65 -4.89
CA ARG A 9 8.80 11.91 -5.55
C ARG A 9 10.23 12.35 -5.22
N LYS A 10 10.65 12.26 -3.95
CA LYS A 10 12.03 12.57 -3.55
C LYS A 10 13.04 11.62 -4.20
N ALA A 11 12.73 10.34 -4.35
CA ALA A 11 13.63 9.37 -4.99
C ALA A 11 13.79 9.59 -6.51
N ILE A 12 12.93 10.40 -7.12
CA ILE A 12 12.95 10.74 -8.54
C ILE A 12 13.65 12.08 -8.78
N GLY A 13 13.36 13.09 -7.96
CA GLY A 13 13.86 14.46 -8.16
C GLY A 13 15.01 14.90 -7.26
N GLU A 14 15.31 14.19 -6.16
CA GLU A 14 16.30 14.57 -5.15
C GLU A 14 17.32 13.45 -4.84
N SER A 15 18.40 13.84 -4.15
CA SER A 15 19.56 13.02 -3.77
C SER A 15 19.34 12.13 -2.54
N ILE A 16 18.13 11.58 -2.35
CA ILE A 16 17.92 10.65 -1.21
C ILE A 16 18.59 9.30 -1.48
N LYS A 17 19.22 8.72 -0.43
CA LYS A 17 19.87 7.39 -0.49
C LYS A 17 18.91 6.24 -0.86
N LEU A 18 17.59 6.44 -0.69
CA LEU A 18 16.61 5.43 -1.03
C LEU A 18 16.29 5.45 -2.52
N THR A 19 16.57 4.35 -3.21
CA THR A 19 16.16 4.19 -4.60
C THR A 19 14.65 4.04 -4.70
N PHE A 20 14.07 4.54 -5.79
CA PHE A 20 12.63 4.42 -6.09
C PHE A 20 12.10 2.98 -5.91
N PHE A 21 12.89 1.98 -6.33
CA PHE A 21 12.55 0.57 -6.16
C PHE A 21 12.43 0.16 -4.68
N LYS A 22 13.35 0.61 -3.81
CA LYS A 22 13.28 0.36 -2.37
C LYS A 22 12.04 1.00 -1.74
N VAL A 23 11.67 2.22 -2.17
CA VAL A 23 10.44 2.90 -1.71
C VAL A 23 9.20 2.06 -2.06
N CYS A 24 9.13 1.54 -3.30
CA CYS A 24 8.04 0.66 -3.73
C CYS A 24 7.94 -0.62 -2.87
N LEU A 25 9.07 -1.29 -2.62
CA LEU A 25 9.10 -2.50 -1.79
C LEU A 25 8.63 -2.22 -0.36
N ILE A 26 9.10 -1.14 0.26
CA ILE A 26 8.69 -0.75 1.62
C ILE A 26 7.18 -0.51 1.66
N THR A 27 6.63 0.23 0.69
CA THR A 27 5.19 0.45 0.59
C THR A 27 4.42 -0.86 0.48
N PHE A 28 4.89 -1.79 -0.35
CA PHE A 28 4.24 -3.09 -0.54
C PHE A 28 4.28 -3.95 0.73
N PHE A 29 5.43 -4.07 1.39
CA PHE A 29 5.52 -4.80 2.65
C PHE A 29 4.70 -4.15 3.76
N SER A 30 4.71 -2.82 3.84
CA SER A 30 3.90 -2.09 4.81
C SER A 30 2.41 -2.35 4.61
N GLN A 31 1.93 -2.40 3.35
CA GLN A 31 0.55 -2.76 3.02
C GLN A 31 0.18 -4.14 3.60
N PHE A 32 1.05 -5.13 3.40
CA PHE A 32 0.81 -6.50 3.88
C PHE A 32 0.75 -6.58 5.41
N ILE A 33 1.63 -5.85 6.09
CA ILE A 33 1.63 -5.76 7.56
C ILE A 33 0.34 -5.11 8.05
N PHE A 34 -0.09 -4.00 7.43
CA PHE A 34 -1.34 -3.34 7.78
C PHE A 34 -2.56 -4.24 7.58
N PHE A 35 -2.60 -5.01 6.50
CA PHE A 35 -3.66 -5.99 6.27
C PHE A 35 -3.73 -7.04 7.39
N ILE A 36 -2.60 -7.63 7.79
CA ILE A 36 -2.56 -8.62 8.88
C ILE A 36 -3.07 -8.00 10.20
N ILE A 37 -2.63 -6.77 10.51
CA ILE A 37 -3.08 -6.05 11.71
C ILE A 37 -4.60 -5.82 11.65
N ALA A 38 -5.10 -5.30 10.53
CA ALA A 38 -6.52 -5.04 10.34
C ALA A 38 -7.36 -6.33 10.42
N PHE A 39 -6.87 -7.43 9.85
CA PHE A 39 -7.52 -8.74 9.91
C PHE A 39 -7.64 -9.25 11.35
N ASN A 40 -6.57 -9.13 12.14
CA ASN A 40 -6.56 -9.53 13.55
C ASN A 40 -7.50 -8.66 14.39
N ILE A 41 -7.46 -7.34 14.19
CA ILE A 41 -8.37 -6.40 14.88
C ILE A 41 -9.83 -6.75 14.56
N LEU A 42 -10.14 -6.94 13.28
CA LEU A 42 -11.49 -7.26 12.82
C LEU A 42 -11.96 -8.62 13.37
N SER A 43 -11.09 -9.64 13.34
CA SER A 43 -11.39 -10.96 13.89
C SER A 43 -11.68 -10.90 15.39
N ASN A 44 -10.86 -10.18 16.15
CA ASN A 44 -11.04 -10.02 17.60
C ASN A 44 -12.33 -9.27 17.92
N LYS A 45 -12.62 -8.18 17.19
CA LYS A 45 -13.88 -7.42 17.32
C LYS A 45 -15.10 -8.28 17.03
N LEU A 46 -15.09 -9.02 15.93
CA LEU A 46 -16.21 -9.90 15.55
C LEU A 46 -16.45 -11.01 16.57
N ARG A 47 -15.38 -11.59 17.12
CA ARG A 47 -15.48 -12.59 18.20
C ARG A 47 -16.07 -12.01 19.47
N ALA A 48 -15.65 -10.80 19.87
CA ALA A 48 -16.17 -10.14 21.06
C ALA A 48 -17.67 -9.83 20.94
N GLU A 49 -18.13 -9.35 19.78
CA GLU A 49 -19.53 -9.00 19.53
C GLU A 49 -20.45 -10.21 19.33
N SER A 50 -19.91 -11.40 19.08
CA SER A 50 -20.68 -12.60 18.71
C SER A 50 -20.58 -13.75 19.74
N ASN A 51 -20.17 -13.47 20.98
CA ASN A 51 -19.88 -14.50 21.99
C ASN A 51 -18.95 -15.61 21.46
N GLY A 52 -17.97 -15.23 20.65
CA GLY A 52 -16.97 -16.13 20.08
C GLY A 52 -17.34 -16.81 18.76
N GLN A 53 -18.56 -16.65 18.24
CA GLN A 53 -19.00 -17.28 16.99
C GLN A 53 -19.03 -16.31 15.79
N ILE A 54 -18.00 -16.39 14.94
CA ILE A 54 -18.01 -15.70 13.65
C ILE A 54 -18.95 -16.46 12.69
N ARG A 55 -20.20 -15.98 12.56
CA ARG A 55 -21.22 -16.64 11.72
C ARG A 55 -21.24 -16.15 10.27
N CYS A 56 -20.83 -14.90 10.02
CA CYS A 56 -20.80 -14.32 8.68
C CYS A 56 -19.42 -13.75 8.36
N GLY A 57 -18.81 -14.24 7.27
CA GLY A 57 -17.51 -13.77 6.77
C GLY A 57 -17.58 -12.46 5.97
N MET A 58 -18.77 -11.87 5.82
CA MET A 58 -19.03 -10.66 5.03
C MET A 58 -18.10 -9.47 5.38
N PRO A 59 -17.76 -9.21 6.65
CA PRO A 59 -16.81 -8.15 6.99
C PRO A 59 -15.40 -8.40 6.45
N PHE A 60 -14.96 -9.66 6.38
CA PHE A 60 -13.67 -10.01 5.78
C PHE A 60 -13.66 -9.79 4.28
N VAL A 61 -14.78 -10.05 3.59
CA VAL A 61 -14.91 -9.73 2.16
C VAL A 61 -14.77 -8.23 1.94
N GLY A 62 -15.40 -7.41 2.79
CA GLY A 62 -15.24 -5.95 2.76
C GLY A 62 -13.78 -5.52 2.97
N LEU A 63 -13.08 -6.13 3.94
CA LEU A 63 -11.67 -5.86 4.21
C LEU A 63 -10.78 -6.22 3.01
N ILE A 64 -10.97 -7.39 2.41
CA ILE A 64 -10.21 -7.84 1.23
C ILE A 64 -10.49 -6.92 0.04
N GLY A 65 -11.76 -6.56 -0.19
CA GLY A 65 -12.15 -5.64 -1.26
C GLY A 65 -11.50 -4.26 -1.11
N LEU A 66 -11.46 -3.73 0.10
CA LEU A 66 -10.80 -2.45 0.41
C LEU A 66 -9.28 -2.54 0.15
N GLU A 67 -8.62 -3.61 0.57
CA GLU A 67 -7.18 -3.78 0.31
C GLU A 67 -6.86 -3.88 -1.18
N ILE A 68 -7.67 -4.60 -1.95
CA ILE A 68 -7.50 -4.67 -3.41
C ILE A 68 -7.62 -3.27 -4.02
N LEU A 69 -8.60 -2.48 -3.58
CA LEU A 69 -8.78 -1.10 -4.05
C LEU A 69 -7.55 -0.23 -3.73
N ILE A 70 -7.04 -0.30 -2.50
CA ILE A 70 -5.83 0.46 -2.12
C ILE A 70 -4.61 -0.02 -2.93
N ALA A 71 -4.47 -1.33 -3.16
CA ALA A 71 -3.39 -1.88 -3.97
C ALA A 71 -3.44 -1.37 -5.42
N ILE A 72 -4.63 -1.29 -6.04
CA ILE A 72 -4.81 -0.69 -7.37
C ILE A 72 -4.35 0.77 -7.38
N ILE A 73 -4.75 1.56 -6.37
CA ILE A 73 -4.35 2.97 -6.28
C ILE A 73 -2.82 3.10 -6.17
N ILE A 74 -2.18 2.26 -5.35
CA ILE A 74 -0.72 2.27 -5.21
C ILE A 74 -0.04 1.90 -6.53
N LEU A 75 -0.58 0.93 -7.27
CA LEU A 75 -0.06 0.54 -8.56
C LEU A 75 -0.12 1.71 -9.55
N VAL A 76 -1.25 2.43 -9.60
CA VAL A 76 -1.39 3.65 -10.43
C VAL A 76 -0.36 4.71 -10.03
N ILE A 77 -0.20 4.98 -8.73
CA ILE A 77 0.79 5.94 -8.23
C ILE A 77 2.22 5.53 -8.64
N VAL A 78 2.57 4.25 -8.51
CA VAL A 78 3.88 3.72 -8.91
C VAL A 78 4.10 3.88 -10.41
N LEU A 79 3.08 3.58 -11.24
CA LEU A 79 3.16 3.75 -12.69
C LEU A 79 3.39 5.20 -13.09
N VAL A 80 2.60 6.14 -12.54
CA VAL A 80 2.77 7.57 -12.82
C VAL A 80 4.18 8.03 -12.43
N GLN A 81 4.65 7.65 -11.25
CA GLN A 81 5.99 7.99 -10.78
C GLN A 81 7.09 7.35 -11.64
N TYR A 82 6.90 6.12 -12.11
CA TYR A 82 7.82 5.46 -13.03
C TYR A 82 7.91 6.20 -14.37
N LEU A 83 6.77 6.64 -14.93
CA LEU A 83 6.74 7.42 -16.17
C LEU A 83 7.43 8.78 -16.00
N ILE A 84 7.19 9.48 -14.88
CA ILE A 84 7.87 10.74 -14.57
C ILE A 84 9.38 10.52 -14.49
N LYS A 85 9.84 9.50 -13.76
CA LYS A 85 11.27 9.14 -13.67
C LYS A 85 11.87 8.87 -15.05
N ARG A 86 11.14 8.13 -15.89
CA ARG A 86 11.57 7.82 -17.26
C ARG A 86 11.68 9.08 -18.13
N SER A 87 10.81 10.07 -17.93
CA SER A 87 10.88 11.35 -18.63
C SER A 87 12.10 12.18 -18.20
N TYR A 88 12.37 12.26 -16.89
CA TYR A 88 13.56 12.96 -16.37
C TYR A 88 14.87 12.38 -16.91
N ASN A 89 14.98 11.05 -16.95
CA ASN A 89 16.17 10.38 -17.51
C ASN A 89 16.36 10.61 -19.03
N ARG A 90 15.29 10.89 -19.79
CA ARG A 90 15.39 11.21 -21.22
C ARG A 90 15.77 12.66 -21.49
N ASN A 91 15.32 13.59 -20.66
CA ASN A 91 15.64 15.03 -20.80
C ASN A 91 17.02 15.41 -20.23
N SER A 92 17.60 14.57 -19.37
CA SER A 92 18.94 14.78 -18.79
C SER A 92 20.09 14.25 -19.66
N LYS A 93 19.80 13.80 -20.88
CA LYS A 93 20.76 13.23 -21.83
C LYS A 93 20.72 14.02 -23.12
#